data_AF-A0A952QDD8-F1
#
_entry.id   AF-A0A952QDD8-F1
#
_cell.length_a   1.000
_cell.length_b   1.000
_cell.length_c   1.000
_cell.angle_alpha   90.00
_cell.angle_beta   90.00
_cell.angle_gamma   90.00
#
_symmetry.space_group_name_H-M   'P 1'
#
loop_
_entity.id
_entity.type
_entity.pdbx_description
1 polymer ?
#
loop_
_entity_poly.entity_id
_entity_poly.type
_entity_poly.pdbx_seq_one_letter_code
_entity_poly.pdbx_strand_id
1 'polypeptide(L)'
;MRGLIIAATILTIGVTAPASGPNCSVLGAQTGTCPTVSANLTPDAATLEGTTTSTGSSGSTTNGSTTPNPDPFASCDDPASTTCLRPIPATVTAPVTLADIAAFRPVPPVDHMQPNGWTIAGLDTNFYATGGTHIRDGQLLGQPASVRFTPVSWHWAYGDGAHATRSQPGSTWSAQSIPEFDPTPTSHIYTAYGTYSIDLDVTYTAEYRYGGGPWTPIAGTLNLPANRLQITVGNAKTVLVNHNCTIHPSGPGC
;
A
#
# COMPACT_ATOMS: atom_id res chain seq x y z
N MET A 1 21.99 -21.21 57.88
CA MET A 1 21.08 -22.11 57.13
C MET A 1 21.03 -21.62 55.70
N ARG A 2 21.71 -22.31 54.77
CA ARG A 2 21.79 -21.94 53.35
C ARG A 2 20.70 -22.73 52.62
N GLY A 3 19.69 -22.04 52.09
CA GLY A 3 18.59 -22.64 51.33
C GLY A 3 19.02 -22.97 49.90
N LEU A 4 18.94 -24.25 49.55
CA LEU A 4 19.23 -24.80 48.22
C LEU A 4 17.99 -24.58 47.34
N ILE A 5 18.08 -23.80 46.26
CA ILE A 5 17.02 -23.67 45.25
C ILE A 5 17.31 -24.69 44.15
N ILE A 6 16.47 -25.72 44.04
CA ILE A 6 16.50 -26.70 42.95
C ILE A 6 15.76 -26.06 41.76
N ALA A 7 16.51 -25.65 40.73
CA ALA A 7 15.94 -25.24 39.45
C ALA A 7 15.62 -26.49 38.62
N ALA A 8 14.33 -26.77 38.42
CA ALA A 8 13.86 -27.81 37.51
C ALA A 8 13.81 -27.23 36.08
N THR A 9 14.78 -27.59 35.25
CA THR A 9 14.81 -27.22 33.83
C THR A 9 13.84 -28.13 33.06
N ILE A 10 12.68 -27.59 32.67
CA ILE A 10 11.74 -28.28 31.77
C ILE A 10 12.29 -28.15 30.34
N LEU A 11 12.82 -29.24 29.80
CA LEU A 11 13.22 -29.35 28.40
C LEU A 11 11.95 -29.55 27.55
N THR A 12 11.40 -28.48 26.99
CA THR A 12 10.31 -28.58 26.00
C THR A 12 10.86 -29.11 24.69
N ILE A 13 10.66 -30.41 24.43
CA ILE A 13 10.84 -31.01 23.11
C ILE A 13 9.71 -30.46 22.23
N GLY A 14 10.01 -29.47 21.40
CA GLY A 14 9.09 -28.98 20.38
C GLY A 14 8.89 -30.06 19.33
N VAL A 15 7.79 -30.82 19.43
CA VAL A 15 7.35 -31.70 18.35
C VAL A 15 6.69 -30.82 17.30
N THR A 16 7.42 -30.48 16.24
CA THR A 16 6.81 -29.86 15.05
C THR A 16 5.96 -30.92 14.37
N ALA A 17 4.63 -30.82 14.53
CA ALA A 17 3.71 -31.64 13.77
C ALA A 17 3.81 -31.28 12.27
N PRO A 18 3.83 -32.26 11.35
CA PRO A 18 3.74 -31.98 9.93
C PRO A 18 2.42 -31.25 9.64
N ALA A 19 2.46 -30.20 8.81
CA ALA A 19 1.25 -29.55 8.33
C ALA A 19 0.45 -30.54 7.48
N SER A 20 -0.72 -30.95 7.98
CA SER A 20 -1.64 -31.80 7.24
C SER A 20 -2.55 -30.96 6.34
N GLY A 21 -2.85 -31.45 5.14
CA GLY A 21 -3.75 -30.76 4.19
C GLY A 21 -5.16 -30.49 4.77
N PRO A 22 -5.93 -29.57 4.17
CA PRO A 22 -7.15 -28.98 4.76
C PRO A 22 -8.33 -29.95 5.04
N ASN A 23 -8.15 -31.26 4.81
CA ASN A 23 -9.17 -32.30 5.02
C ASN A 23 -8.64 -33.55 5.79
N CYS A 24 -7.52 -33.44 6.51
CA CYS A 24 -6.96 -34.58 7.27
C CYS A 24 -7.59 -34.70 8.66
N SER A 25 -8.00 -35.93 9.04
CA SER A 25 -8.47 -36.23 10.39
C SER A 25 -7.30 -36.36 11.37
N VAL A 26 -7.54 -36.05 12.66
CA VAL A 26 -6.52 -36.15 13.72
C VAL A 26 -5.91 -37.57 13.82
N LEU A 27 -6.72 -38.60 13.54
CA LEU A 27 -6.25 -39.98 13.51
C LEU A 27 -5.30 -40.23 12.33
N GLY A 28 -5.60 -39.70 11.14
CA GLY A 28 -4.76 -39.83 9.95
C GLY A 28 -3.41 -39.12 10.07
N ALA A 29 -3.34 -38.04 10.86
CA ALA A 29 -2.10 -37.35 11.18
C ALA A 29 -1.20 -38.15 12.13
N GLN A 30 -1.78 -38.92 13.06
CA GLN A 30 -1.01 -39.73 14.01
C GLN A 30 -0.55 -41.07 13.44
N THR A 31 -1.27 -41.63 12.46
CA THR A 31 -0.92 -42.92 11.83
C THR A 31 -0.08 -42.80 10.56
N GLY A 32 0.34 -41.58 10.18
CA GLY A 32 1.16 -41.34 8.99
C GLY A 32 0.47 -41.64 7.67
N THR A 33 -0.87 -41.67 7.66
CA THR A 33 -1.69 -41.99 6.48
C THR A 33 -2.18 -40.76 5.72
N CYS A 34 -1.90 -39.56 6.24
CA CYS A 34 -2.22 -38.31 5.55
C CYS A 34 -1.13 -37.96 4.53
N PRO A 35 -1.51 -37.39 3.37
CA PRO A 35 -0.53 -36.90 2.42
C PRO A 35 0.29 -35.79 3.09
N THR A 36 1.59 -36.00 3.17
CA THR A 36 2.52 -35.00 3.68
C THR A 36 3.16 -34.31 2.49
N VAL A 37 3.20 -32.98 2.53
CA VAL A 37 3.96 -32.18 1.57
C VAL A 37 5.12 -31.60 2.36
N SER A 38 6.33 -32.00 1.99
CA SER A 38 7.55 -31.44 2.55
C SER A 38 8.14 -30.47 1.53
N ALA A 39 8.55 -29.31 2.00
CA ALA A 39 9.22 -28.30 1.21
C ALA A 39 10.65 -28.16 1.71
N ASN A 40 11.61 -28.33 0.82
CA ASN A 40 13.01 -28.05 1.10
C ASN A 40 13.47 -26.85 0.27
N LEU A 41 14.18 -25.93 0.90
CA LEU A 41 14.70 -24.73 0.28
C LEU A 41 16.22 -24.84 0.21
N THR A 42 16.75 -24.89 -1.00
CA THR A 42 18.17 -24.71 -1.29
C THR A 42 18.38 -23.33 -1.93
N PRO A 43 19.62 -22.78 -1.92
CA PRO A 43 19.89 -21.46 -2.48
C PRO A 43 19.46 -21.28 -3.94
N ASP A 44 19.43 -22.37 -4.72
CA ASP A 44 19.15 -22.35 -6.16
C ASP A 44 17.77 -22.92 -6.54
N ALA A 45 17.07 -23.57 -5.60
CA ALA A 45 15.77 -24.19 -5.88
C ALA A 45 14.95 -24.51 -4.63
N ALA A 46 13.62 -24.46 -4.78
CA ALA A 46 12.67 -25.06 -3.85
C ALA A 46 12.24 -26.43 -4.39
N THR A 47 12.40 -27.51 -3.61
CA THR A 47 11.87 -28.83 -3.94
C THR A 47 10.66 -29.15 -3.07
N LEU A 48 9.59 -29.62 -3.70
CA LEU A 48 8.37 -30.06 -3.03
C LEU A 48 8.23 -31.58 -3.23
N GLU A 49 8.30 -32.33 -2.13
CA GLU A 49 8.11 -33.79 -2.14
C GLU A 49 6.81 -34.13 -1.42
N GLY A 50 5.91 -34.81 -2.13
CA GLY A 50 4.63 -35.29 -1.61
C GLY A 50 4.61 -36.81 -1.55
N THR A 51 4.26 -37.38 -0.40
CA THR A 51 3.98 -38.83 -0.28
C THR A 51 2.49 -39.08 -0.19
N THR A 52 1.98 -39.97 -1.05
CA THR A 52 0.62 -40.51 -0.94
C THR A 52 0.71 -41.95 -0.47
N THR A 53 0.35 -42.22 0.78
CA THR A 53 0.19 -43.59 1.29
C THR A 53 -1.17 -44.13 0.83
N SER A 54 -1.20 -44.86 -0.28
CA SER A 54 -2.28 -45.82 -0.55
C SER A 54 -1.95 -47.12 0.17
N THR A 55 -2.77 -47.47 1.15
CA THR A 55 -2.66 -48.76 1.84
C THR A 55 -3.14 -49.87 0.89
N GLY A 56 -2.20 -50.55 0.24
CA GLY A 56 -2.46 -51.68 -0.65
C GLY A 56 -1.35 -52.72 -0.54
N SER A 57 -1.73 -53.92 -0.11
CA SER A 57 -0.90 -55.01 0.44
C SER A 57 0.31 -55.47 -0.38
N SER A 58 1.38 -55.80 0.35
CA SER A 58 2.49 -56.65 -0.05
C SER A 58 2.07 -58.12 -0.24
N GLY A 59 2.61 -58.76 -1.28
CA GLY A 59 2.90 -60.21 -1.28
C GLY A 59 2.12 -61.07 -2.29
N SER A 60 2.75 -61.34 -3.42
CA SER A 60 2.36 -62.30 -4.46
C SER A 60 2.77 -63.73 -4.11
N THR A 61 1.94 -64.72 -4.46
CA THR A 61 2.37 -66.00 -5.05
C THR A 61 1.30 -66.54 -6.02
N THR A 62 1.66 -66.65 -7.31
CA THR A 62 1.33 -67.68 -8.34
C THR A 62 0.02 -68.48 -8.19
N ASN A 63 -0.86 -68.68 -9.19
CA ASN A 63 -0.63 -69.07 -10.58
C ASN A 63 -1.97 -68.99 -11.38
N GLY A 64 -1.91 -68.61 -12.67
CA GLY A 64 -2.89 -68.79 -13.77
C GLY A 64 -4.42 -68.73 -13.55
N SER A 65 -5.09 -67.73 -14.14
CA SER A 65 -6.41 -67.86 -14.82
C SER A 65 -6.81 -66.54 -15.50
N THR A 66 -7.43 -66.63 -16.67
CA THR A 66 -7.82 -65.53 -17.58
C THR A 66 -8.98 -64.67 -17.04
N THR A 67 -8.70 -63.43 -16.66
CA THR A 67 -9.65 -62.29 -16.70
C THR A 67 -8.86 -60.99 -16.96
N PRO A 68 -9.34 -60.07 -17.82
CA PRO A 68 -8.74 -58.74 -17.90
C PRO A 68 -9.08 -57.97 -16.61
N ASN A 69 -8.09 -57.79 -15.74
CA ASN A 69 -8.19 -56.86 -14.62
C ASN A 69 -8.08 -55.44 -15.21
N PRO A 70 -9.03 -54.51 -14.95
CA PRO A 70 -8.89 -53.14 -15.44
C PRO A 70 -7.72 -52.47 -14.73
N ASP A 71 -6.73 -52.07 -15.51
CA ASP A 71 -5.64 -51.21 -15.07
C ASP A 71 -6.26 -49.90 -14.51
N PRO A 72 -6.00 -49.51 -13.25
CA PRO A 72 -6.62 -48.30 -12.67
C PRO A 72 -6.07 -47.00 -13.26
N PHE A 73 -5.12 -47.08 -14.20
CA PHE A 73 -4.57 -45.94 -14.92
C PHE A 73 -4.63 -46.17 -16.42
N ALA A 74 -5.83 -46.14 -17.01
CA ALA A 74 -5.96 -45.85 -18.43
C ALA A 74 -5.20 -44.54 -18.71
N SER A 75 -4.21 -44.58 -19.61
CA SER A 75 -3.56 -43.36 -20.09
C SER A 75 -4.64 -42.41 -20.60
N CYS A 76 -4.43 -41.09 -20.44
CA CYS A 76 -5.41 -40.07 -20.86
C CYS A 76 -5.62 -40.00 -22.39
N ASP A 77 -5.22 -41.04 -23.12
CA ASP A 77 -5.39 -41.21 -24.56
C ASP A 77 -6.72 -41.92 -24.92
N ASP A 78 -7.45 -42.46 -23.92
CA ASP A 78 -8.77 -43.04 -24.15
C ASP A 78 -9.87 -41.96 -24.17
N PRO A 79 -10.56 -41.73 -25.30
CA PRO A 79 -11.64 -40.75 -25.41
C PRO A 79 -12.87 -41.06 -24.53
N ALA A 80 -12.97 -42.25 -23.92
CA ALA A 80 -14.05 -42.63 -23.01
C ALA A 80 -13.75 -42.33 -21.53
N SER A 81 -12.53 -41.90 -21.18
CA SER A 81 -12.13 -41.66 -19.80
C SER A 81 -12.71 -40.35 -19.25
N THR A 82 -13.79 -40.46 -18.48
CA THR A 82 -14.49 -39.33 -17.82
C THR A 82 -13.90 -38.96 -16.46
N THR A 83 -12.88 -39.69 -15.98
CA THR A 83 -12.24 -39.50 -14.67
C THR A 83 -10.84 -38.88 -14.73
N CYS A 84 -10.34 -38.56 -15.93
CA CYS A 84 -9.06 -37.87 -16.08
C CYS A 84 -9.22 -36.38 -15.74
N LEU A 85 -8.94 -36.01 -14.49
CA LEU A 85 -8.72 -34.62 -14.10
C LEU A 85 -7.42 -34.14 -14.76
N ARG A 86 -7.51 -33.46 -15.91
CA ARG A 86 -6.35 -32.76 -16.49
C ARG A 86 -5.83 -31.74 -15.44
N PRO A 87 -4.52 -31.70 -15.16
CA PRO A 87 -3.95 -30.60 -14.40
C PRO A 87 -4.30 -29.29 -15.11
N ILE A 88 -5.12 -28.46 -14.48
CA ILE A 88 -5.31 -27.09 -14.93
C ILE A 88 -3.97 -26.40 -14.70
N PRO A 89 -3.33 -25.80 -15.73
CA PRO A 89 -2.14 -25.00 -15.49
C PRO A 89 -2.53 -23.83 -14.58
N ALA A 90 -2.17 -23.92 -13.29
CA ALA A 90 -2.29 -22.82 -12.36
C ALA A 90 -1.25 -21.77 -12.76
N THR A 91 -1.70 -20.69 -13.40
CA THR A 91 -0.84 -19.54 -13.64
C THR A 91 -0.83 -18.72 -12.35
N VAL A 92 0.26 -18.79 -11.59
CA VAL A 92 0.47 -17.92 -10.43
C VAL A 92 0.98 -16.58 -10.95
N THR A 93 0.08 -15.65 -11.25
CA THR A 93 0.47 -14.27 -11.55
C THR A 93 0.73 -13.56 -10.23
N ALA A 94 1.96 -13.11 -10.01
CA ALA A 94 2.28 -12.27 -8.86
C ALA A 94 1.40 -10.99 -8.88
N PRO A 95 0.95 -10.49 -7.71
CA PRO A 95 0.16 -9.26 -7.68
C PRO A 95 1.00 -8.07 -8.16
N VAL A 96 0.37 -7.15 -8.89
CA VAL A 96 0.99 -5.88 -9.27
C VAL A 96 1.34 -5.08 -8.01
N THR A 97 2.54 -4.54 -7.98
CA THR A 97 3.09 -3.76 -6.87
C THR A 97 3.34 -2.30 -7.27
N LEU A 98 3.65 -1.44 -6.28
CA LEU A 98 4.05 -0.05 -6.55
C LEU A 98 5.32 0.05 -7.40
N ALA A 99 6.22 -0.93 -7.33
CA ALA A 99 7.43 -0.96 -8.14
C ALA A 99 7.12 -1.12 -9.63
N ASP A 100 6.08 -1.90 -9.97
CA ASP A 100 5.68 -2.17 -11.36
C ASP A 100 5.10 -0.93 -12.05
N ILE A 101 4.54 0.00 -11.27
CA ILE A 101 3.97 1.24 -11.78
C ILE A 101 4.92 2.45 -11.71
N ALA A 102 6.18 2.26 -11.28
CA ALA A 102 7.14 3.35 -11.14
C ALA A 102 7.34 4.15 -12.45
N ALA A 103 7.21 3.47 -13.61
CA ALA A 103 7.33 4.09 -14.92
C ALA A 103 6.16 5.02 -15.29
N PHE A 104 4.98 4.89 -14.66
CA PHE A 104 3.80 5.69 -14.97
C PHE A 104 3.91 7.15 -14.54
N ARG A 105 4.86 7.47 -13.65
CA ARG A 105 5.22 8.84 -13.20
C ARG A 105 3.99 9.72 -12.89
N PRO A 106 3.43 9.63 -11.68
CA PRO A 106 2.34 10.49 -11.26
C PRO A 106 2.73 11.98 -11.30
N VAL A 107 1.72 12.84 -11.48
CA VAL A 107 1.90 14.30 -11.40
C VAL A 107 2.10 14.69 -9.94
N PRO A 108 3.19 15.40 -9.60
CA PRO A 108 3.32 15.97 -8.27
C PRO A 108 2.19 16.95 -7.95
N PRO A 109 1.72 17.00 -6.70
CA PRO A 109 0.79 18.04 -6.25
C PRO A 109 1.47 19.42 -6.29
N VAL A 110 0.67 20.49 -6.22
CA VAL A 110 1.15 21.87 -6.10
C VAL A 110 0.58 22.48 -4.84
N ASP A 111 1.45 22.92 -3.94
CA ASP A 111 1.12 23.62 -2.69
C ASP A 111 0.98 25.13 -2.93
N HIS A 112 0.04 25.74 -2.23
CA HIS A 112 -0.28 27.16 -2.31
C HIS A 112 -0.57 27.70 -0.90
N MET A 113 -0.41 29.01 -0.72
CA MET A 113 -0.76 29.70 0.52
C MET A 113 -1.50 31.00 0.27
N GLN A 114 -2.25 31.46 1.27
CA GLN A 114 -2.86 32.79 1.32
C GLN A 114 -2.60 33.42 2.70
N PRO A 115 -2.03 34.64 2.75
CA PRO A 115 -1.51 35.41 1.61
C PRO A 115 -0.28 34.75 0.98
N ASN A 116 0.00 35.03 -0.30
CA ASN A 116 1.13 34.40 -0.99
C ASN A 116 2.47 35.02 -0.59
N GLY A 117 3.30 34.26 0.13
CA GLY A 117 4.68 34.62 0.45
C GLY A 117 4.88 35.42 1.74
N TRP A 118 3.79 35.77 2.43
CA TRP A 118 3.86 36.52 3.67
C TRP A 118 2.65 36.25 4.56
N THR A 119 2.80 36.51 5.86
CA THR A 119 1.69 36.49 6.82
C THR A 119 2.00 37.38 8.04
N ILE A 120 0.99 37.56 8.89
CA ILE A 120 1.08 38.32 10.14
C ILE A 120 1.22 37.34 11.30
N ALA A 121 2.21 37.57 12.16
CA ALA A 121 2.38 36.77 13.37
C ALA A 121 1.10 36.80 14.22
N GLY A 122 0.63 35.62 14.62
CA GLY A 122 -0.58 35.45 15.43
C GLY A 122 -1.90 35.38 14.65
N LEU A 123 -1.88 35.45 13.31
CA LEU A 123 -3.07 35.27 12.47
C LEU A 123 -3.00 33.98 11.65
N ASP A 124 -4.15 33.49 11.20
CA ASP A 124 -4.27 32.29 10.37
C ASP A 124 -3.73 32.53 8.96
N THR A 125 -2.78 31.69 8.56
CA THR A 125 -2.31 31.58 7.18
C THR A 125 -2.98 30.37 6.55
N ASN A 126 -3.70 30.55 5.46
CA ASN A 126 -4.36 29.45 4.78
C ASN A 126 -3.38 28.72 3.86
N PHE A 127 -3.31 27.39 3.94
CA PHE A 127 -2.58 26.54 3.01
C PHE A 127 -3.55 25.68 2.23
N TYR A 128 -3.29 25.43 0.96
CA TYR A 128 -4.09 24.50 0.18
C TYR A 128 -3.30 23.89 -0.98
N ALA A 129 -3.68 22.68 -1.36
CA ALA A 129 -3.02 21.94 -2.43
C ALA A 129 -3.93 21.81 -3.66
N THR A 130 -3.31 21.74 -4.83
CA THR A 130 -3.94 21.36 -6.09
C THR A 130 -3.22 20.15 -6.68
N GLY A 131 -3.88 19.42 -7.58
CA GLY A 131 -3.43 18.10 -8.03
C GLY A 131 -4.27 17.01 -7.37
N GLY A 132 -5.31 16.59 -8.08
CA GLY A 132 -6.26 15.59 -7.62
C GLY A 132 -6.00 14.20 -8.20
N THR A 133 -7.05 13.39 -8.20
CA THR A 133 -7.05 12.10 -8.88
C THR A 133 -6.76 12.27 -10.36
N HIS A 134 -5.83 11.47 -10.88
CA HIS A 134 -5.46 11.50 -12.29
C HIS A 134 -5.08 10.11 -12.80
N ILE A 135 -5.16 9.94 -14.12
CA ILE A 135 -4.85 8.68 -14.80
C ILE A 135 -3.59 8.87 -15.64
N ARG A 136 -2.79 7.80 -15.73
CA ARG A 136 -1.63 7.66 -16.61
C ARG A 136 -1.77 6.40 -17.42
N ASP A 137 -1.63 6.52 -18.73
CA ASP A 137 -1.59 5.37 -19.63
C ASP A 137 -0.14 4.97 -19.90
N GLY A 138 0.11 3.67 -20.07
CA GLY A 138 1.45 3.15 -20.25
C GLY A 138 1.45 1.63 -20.44
N GLN A 139 2.63 1.04 -20.27
CA GLN A 139 2.77 -0.41 -20.23
C GLN A 139 2.99 -0.88 -18.80
N LEU A 140 2.21 -1.87 -18.38
CA LEU A 140 2.36 -2.55 -17.11
C LEU A 140 2.62 -4.02 -17.40
N LEU A 141 3.81 -4.51 -17.04
CA LEU A 141 4.23 -5.90 -17.26
C LEU A 141 4.08 -6.35 -18.73
N GLY A 142 4.42 -5.45 -19.67
CA GLY A 142 4.38 -5.72 -21.12
C GLY A 142 3.00 -5.56 -21.79
N GLN A 143 1.96 -5.19 -21.03
CA GLN A 143 0.62 -4.97 -21.56
C GLN A 143 0.17 -3.50 -21.42
N PRO A 144 -0.56 -2.94 -22.39
CA PRO A 144 -1.16 -1.62 -22.26
C PRO A 144 -2.12 -1.54 -21.06
N ALA A 145 -1.89 -0.58 -20.18
CA ALA A 145 -2.67 -0.40 -18.96
C ALA A 145 -2.85 1.11 -18.65
N SER A 146 -3.85 1.39 -17.84
CA SER A 146 -4.02 2.69 -17.19
C SER A 146 -3.79 2.54 -15.69
N VAL A 147 -3.12 3.50 -15.07
CA VAL A 147 -2.94 3.60 -13.62
C VAL A 147 -3.60 4.89 -13.14
N ARG A 148 -4.48 4.78 -12.15
CA ARG A 148 -5.14 5.90 -11.47
C ARG A 148 -4.44 6.15 -10.15
N PHE A 149 -4.01 7.39 -9.93
CA PHE A 149 -3.45 7.86 -8.67
C PHE A 149 -4.47 8.73 -7.97
N THR A 150 -4.76 8.44 -6.70
CA THR A 150 -5.74 9.19 -5.89
C THR A 150 -5.07 9.68 -4.60
N PRO A 151 -5.03 10.99 -4.34
CA PRO A 151 -4.48 11.52 -3.10
C PRO A 151 -5.41 11.19 -1.93
N VAL A 152 -4.82 10.78 -0.81
CA VAL A 152 -5.56 10.35 0.39
C VAL A 152 -5.11 11.06 1.66
N SER A 153 -3.93 11.69 1.67
CA SER A 153 -3.43 12.43 2.82
C SER A 153 -2.44 13.52 2.42
N TRP A 154 -2.49 14.66 3.12
CA TRP A 154 -1.63 15.82 2.93
C TRP A 154 -0.86 16.09 4.21
N HIS A 155 0.47 16.11 4.14
CA HIS A 155 1.36 16.33 5.26
C HIS A 155 2.18 17.61 5.04
N TRP A 156 1.82 18.67 5.76
CA TRP A 156 2.57 19.92 5.75
C TRP A 156 3.62 19.94 6.86
N ALA A 157 4.81 20.42 6.52
CA ALA A 157 5.82 20.88 7.45
C ALA A 157 5.99 22.40 7.27
N TYR A 158 5.64 23.18 8.29
CA TYR A 158 5.54 24.65 8.19
C TYR A 158 6.87 25.38 8.37
N GLY A 159 7.95 24.66 8.68
CA GLY A 159 9.29 25.22 8.83
C GLY A 159 9.58 25.89 10.17
N ASP A 160 8.57 26.12 11.01
CA ASP A 160 8.69 26.62 12.39
C ASP A 160 8.74 25.50 13.45
N GLY A 161 8.82 24.25 13.00
CA GLY A 161 8.78 23.04 13.82
C GLY A 161 7.39 22.39 13.91
N ALA A 162 6.33 23.10 13.54
CA ALA A 162 4.99 22.54 13.47
C ALA A 162 4.78 21.72 12.18
N HIS A 163 3.91 20.73 12.28
CA HIS A 163 3.50 19.86 11.18
C HIS A 163 2.02 19.51 11.31
N ALA A 164 1.40 19.22 10.18
CA ALA A 164 -0.01 18.89 10.11
C ALA A 164 -0.29 17.83 9.06
N THR A 165 -1.01 16.77 9.46
CA THR A 165 -1.63 15.83 8.53
C THR A 165 -3.10 16.15 8.37
N ARG A 166 -3.59 16.17 7.13
CA ARG A 166 -4.99 16.43 6.79
C ARG A 166 -5.52 15.39 5.80
N SER A 167 -6.84 15.21 5.81
CA SER A 167 -7.57 14.32 4.90
C SER A 167 -8.16 15.05 3.69
N GLN A 168 -7.93 16.35 3.59
CA GLN A 168 -8.41 17.21 2.52
C GLN A 168 -7.31 18.18 2.08
N PRO A 169 -7.30 18.59 0.80
CA PRO A 169 -6.30 19.49 0.28
C PRO A 169 -6.49 20.95 0.73
N GLY A 170 -7.58 21.29 1.42
CA GLY A 170 -7.96 22.68 1.66
C GLY A 170 -8.54 23.35 0.41
N SER A 171 -8.79 24.66 0.50
CA SER A 171 -9.28 25.48 -0.60
C SER A 171 -8.96 26.95 -0.33
N THR A 172 -9.18 27.82 -1.32
CA THR A 172 -9.00 29.27 -1.10
C THR A 172 -10.05 29.81 -0.13
N TRP A 173 -9.73 30.91 0.56
CA TRP A 173 -10.70 31.65 1.39
C TRP A 173 -11.95 32.03 0.60
N SER A 174 -11.78 32.57 -0.62
CA SER A 174 -12.89 32.94 -1.49
C SER A 174 -13.78 31.76 -1.87
N ALA A 175 -13.21 30.61 -2.22
CA ALA A 175 -13.99 29.41 -2.54
C ALA A 175 -14.77 28.86 -1.34
N GLN A 176 -14.30 29.13 -0.12
CA GLN A 176 -14.97 28.77 1.12
C GLN A 176 -15.89 29.87 1.65
N SER A 177 -15.90 31.05 1.04
CA SER A 177 -16.60 32.26 1.55
C SER A 177 -16.17 32.64 2.97
N ILE A 178 -14.88 32.43 3.27
CA ILE A 178 -14.24 32.77 4.55
C ILE A 178 -13.44 34.07 4.36
N PRO A 179 -13.48 35.02 5.30
CA PRO A 179 -12.62 36.22 5.27
C PRO A 179 -11.12 35.90 5.28
N GLU A 180 -10.31 36.83 4.77
CA GLU A 180 -8.85 36.73 4.88
C GLU A 180 -8.42 36.77 6.36
N PHE A 181 -7.44 35.94 6.71
CA PHE A 181 -6.96 35.67 8.08
C PHE A 181 -7.95 34.97 9.03
N ASP A 182 -9.10 34.49 8.55
CA ASP A 182 -9.95 33.61 9.34
C ASP A 182 -9.50 32.13 9.20
N PRO A 183 -9.70 31.30 10.25
CA PRO A 183 -9.30 29.90 10.24
C PRO A 183 -9.96 29.08 9.14
N THR A 184 -9.18 28.22 8.48
CA THR A 184 -9.64 27.16 7.58
C THR A 184 -9.19 25.80 8.13
N PRO A 185 -9.72 24.66 7.61
CA PRO A 185 -9.27 23.33 8.02
C PRO A 185 -7.77 23.07 7.84
N THR A 186 -7.12 23.83 6.97
CA THR A 186 -5.71 23.71 6.59
C THR A 186 -4.88 24.94 6.99
N SER A 187 -5.42 25.85 7.80
CA SER A 187 -4.69 27.00 8.30
C SER A 187 -3.58 26.64 9.30
N HIS A 188 -2.57 27.50 9.38
CA HIS A 188 -1.52 27.49 10.40
C HIS A 188 -1.21 28.90 10.89
N ILE A 189 -0.84 29.04 12.17
CA ILE A 189 -0.51 30.31 12.80
C ILE A 189 0.97 30.31 13.16
N TYR A 190 1.72 31.27 12.61
CA TYR A 190 3.10 31.53 13.00
C TYR A 190 3.15 32.53 14.15
N THR A 191 3.98 32.27 15.16
CA THR A 191 4.11 33.15 16.34
C THR A 191 5.39 33.99 16.33
N ALA A 192 6.47 33.46 15.77
CA ALA A 192 7.77 34.14 15.70
C ALA A 192 7.99 34.76 14.31
N TYR A 193 8.49 35.99 14.29
CA TYR A 193 8.91 36.66 13.06
C TYR A 193 10.08 35.93 12.39
N GLY A 194 10.12 35.96 11.07
CA GLY A 194 11.19 35.33 10.31
C GLY A 194 10.73 34.85 8.95
N THR A 195 11.62 34.14 8.25
CA THR A 195 11.32 33.47 6.99
C THR A 195 11.34 31.97 7.19
N TYR A 196 10.31 31.29 6.72
CA TYR A 196 10.17 29.83 6.84
C TYR A 196 10.01 29.19 5.46
N SER A 197 10.48 27.94 5.36
CA SER A 197 10.27 27.08 4.20
C SER A 197 9.15 26.10 4.53
N ILE A 198 8.13 26.03 3.67
CA ILE A 198 7.04 25.08 3.82
C ILE A 198 7.21 23.97 2.80
N ASP A 199 7.13 22.73 3.27
CA ASP A 199 7.09 21.53 2.43
C ASP A 199 5.75 20.83 2.62
N LEU A 200 5.22 20.29 1.52
CA LEU A 200 4.04 19.45 1.51
C LEU A 200 4.39 18.11 0.86
N ASP A 201 4.12 17.01 1.56
CA ASP A 201 4.11 15.66 1.01
C ASP A 201 2.68 15.16 0.90
N VAL A 202 2.29 14.67 -0.27
CA VAL A 202 0.95 14.08 -0.49
C VAL A 202 1.09 12.58 -0.68
N THR A 203 0.29 11.84 0.10
CA THR A 203 0.19 10.38 0.02
C THR A 203 -0.90 10.00 -0.97
N TYR A 204 -0.56 9.12 -1.91
CA TYR A 204 -1.45 8.59 -2.94
C TYR A 204 -1.67 7.08 -2.76
N THR A 205 -2.87 6.63 -3.10
CA THR A 205 -3.14 5.23 -3.46
C THR A 205 -3.12 5.08 -4.98
N ALA A 206 -2.88 3.86 -5.46
CA ALA A 206 -2.87 3.56 -6.88
C ALA A 206 -3.80 2.38 -7.20
N GLU A 207 -4.45 2.48 -8.35
CA GLU A 207 -5.25 1.41 -8.95
C GLU A 207 -4.83 1.25 -10.40
N TYR A 208 -4.86 0.03 -10.94
CA TYR A 208 -4.59 -0.22 -12.35
C TYR A 208 -5.75 -0.90 -13.06
N ARG A 209 -5.79 -0.78 -14.37
CA ARG A 209 -6.66 -1.59 -15.23
C ARG A 209 -5.96 -1.90 -16.54
N TYR A 210 -6.26 -3.07 -17.10
CA TYR A 210 -5.90 -3.42 -18.47
C TYR A 210 -7.07 -3.10 -19.40
N GLY A 211 -6.82 -2.34 -20.46
CA GLY A 211 -7.86 -1.90 -21.39
C GLY A 211 -9.04 -1.22 -20.70
N GLY A 212 -10.26 -1.63 -21.05
CA GLY A 212 -11.51 -1.13 -20.44
C GLY A 212 -12.00 -1.92 -19.21
N GLY A 213 -11.16 -2.75 -18.61
CA GLY A 213 -11.50 -3.57 -17.45
C GLY A 213 -11.74 -2.79 -16.15
N PRO A 214 -12.13 -3.47 -15.06
CA PRO A 214 -12.31 -2.85 -13.76
C PRO A 214 -10.98 -2.37 -13.18
N TRP A 215 -11.05 -1.35 -12.30
CA TRP A 215 -9.92 -0.90 -11.52
C TRP A 215 -9.57 -1.92 -10.44
N THR A 216 -8.29 -2.26 -10.33
CA THR A 216 -7.74 -3.18 -9.34
C THR A 216 -6.79 -2.39 -8.43
N PRO A 217 -6.99 -2.41 -7.10
CA PRO A 217 -6.12 -1.68 -6.17
C PRO A 217 -4.72 -2.30 -6.11
N ILE A 218 -3.72 -1.44 -6.00
CA ILE A 218 -2.33 -1.82 -5.72
C ILE A 218 -2.09 -1.61 -4.24
N ALA A 219 -1.57 -2.64 -3.56
CA ALA A 219 -1.29 -2.55 -2.13
C ALA A 219 -0.15 -1.54 -1.85
N GLY A 220 -0.34 -0.73 -0.82
CA GLY A 220 0.61 0.29 -0.38
C GLY A 220 0.22 1.72 -0.79
N THR A 221 1.11 2.66 -0.49
CA THR A 221 0.95 4.08 -0.80
C THR A 221 2.23 4.67 -1.40
N LEU A 222 2.08 5.75 -2.14
CA LEU A 222 3.17 6.53 -2.71
C LEU A 222 3.17 7.95 -2.15
N ASN A 223 4.32 8.44 -1.70
CA ASN A 223 4.46 9.81 -1.24
C ASN A 223 5.13 10.65 -2.32
N LEU A 224 4.51 11.79 -2.66
CA LEU A 224 5.04 12.75 -3.63
C LEU A 224 5.20 14.13 -2.97
N PRO A 225 6.40 14.71 -3.00
CA PRO A 225 6.60 16.07 -2.56
C PRO A 225 5.96 17.06 -3.55
N ALA A 226 5.37 18.12 -3.03
CA ALA A 226 4.92 19.28 -3.78
C ALA A 226 6.09 20.26 -4.04
N ASN A 227 5.79 21.42 -4.62
CA ASN A 227 6.70 22.56 -4.60
C ASN A 227 6.93 23.07 -3.17
N ARG A 228 8.16 23.48 -2.88
CA ARG A 228 8.49 24.22 -1.66
C ARG A 228 7.99 25.64 -1.74
N LEU A 229 7.35 26.11 -0.67
CA LEU A 229 6.98 27.51 -0.52
C LEU A 229 7.94 28.25 0.41
N GLN A 230 7.94 29.58 0.32
CA GLN A 230 8.62 30.48 1.25
C GLN A 230 7.60 31.45 1.82
N ILE A 231 7.67 31.71 3.12
CA ILE A 231 6.81 32.69 3.79
C ILE A 231 7.62 33.64 4.66
N THR A 232 7.29 34.93 4.63
CA THR A 232 7.82 35.92 5.57
C THR A 232 6.77 36.29 6.60
N VAL A 233 7.06 36.03 7.88
CA VAL A 233 6.19 36.35 9.01
C VAL A 233 6.59 37.70 9.58
N GLY A 234 5.70 38.67 9.48
CA GLY A 234 5.90 40.03 9.96
C GLY A 234 4.81 40.48 10.93
N ASN A 235 4.83 41.76 11.29
CA ASN A 235 3.73 42.41 11.98
C ASN A 235 2.93 43.29 11.01
N ALA A 236 1.63 43.43 11.26
CA ALA A 236 0.85 44.50 10.64
C ALA A 236 0.84 45.72 11.56
N LYS A 237 1.14 46.90 11.00
CA LYS A 237 0.92 48.17 11.66
C LYS A 237 -0.19 48.91 10.93
N THR A 238 -1.34 49.07 11.58
CA THR A 238 -2.40 49.93 11.06
C THR A 238 -1.97 51.39 11.23
N VAL A 239 -2.12 52.17 10.17
CA VAL A 239 -1.90 53.62 10.17
C VAL A 239 -3.16 54.28 9.61
N LEU A 240 -3.56 55.39 10.22
CA LEU A 240 -4.67 56.18 9.70
C LEU A 240 -4.19 56.90 8.45
N VAL A 241 -4.83 56.63 7.31
CA VAL A 241 -4.55 57.34 6.05
C VAL A 241 -5.59 58.44 5.86
N ASN A 242 -5.13 59.64 5.48
CA ASN A 242 -6.01 60.78 5.26
C ASN A 242 -6.82 60.65 3.94
N HIS A 243 -6.30 59.88 2.98
CA HIS A 243 -6.84 59.72 1.62
C HIS A 243 -6.62 58.29 1.09
N ASN A 244 -7.43 57.87 0.10
CA ASN A 244 -7.27 56.58 -0.57
C ASN A 244 -6.13 56.59 -1.62
N CYS A 245 -5.69 55.42 -2.09
CA CYS A 245 -4.57 55.28 -3.02
C CYS A 245 -4.76 55.95 -4.39
N THR A 246 -6.00 56.17 -4.79
CA THR A 246 -6.30 56.90 -6.03
C THR A 246 -6.03 58.41 -5.89
N ILE A 247 -6.17 58.95 -4.67
CA ILE A 247 -5.96 60.38 -4.37
C ILE A 247 -4.53 60.64 -3.89
N HIS A 248 -3.94 59.71 -3.13
CA HIS A 248 -2.57 59.85 -2.64
C HIS A 248 -1.79 58.54 -2.85
N PRO A 249 -1.31 58.28 -4.08
CA PRO A 249 -0.70 57.00 -4.45
C PRO A 249 0.65 56.72 -3.77
N SER A 250 1.27 57.72 -3.14
CA SER A 250 2.46 57.55 -2.28
C SER A 250 2.10 57.45 -0.79
N GLY A 251 0.82 57.29 -0.46
CA GLY A 251 0.35 57.15 0.91
C GLY A 251 0.70 55.78 1.51
N PRO A 252 0.76 55.65 2.85
CA PRO A 252 0.97 54.35 3.47
C PRO A 252 -0.10 53.33 3.05
N GLY A 253 0.29 52.17 2.53
CA GLY A 253 -0.64 51.12 2.05
C GLY A 253 -1.01 51.22 0.55
N CYS A 254 -0.36 52.16 -0.15
CA CYS A 254 -0.29 52.31 -1.59
C CYS A 254 1.20 52.16 -2.00
#